data_AF-A0A329N344-F1
#
_entry.id   AF-A0A329N344-F1
#
_cell.length_a   1.000
_cell.length_b   1.000
_cell.length_c   1.000
_cell.angle_alpha   90.00
_cell.angle_beta   90.00
_cell.angle_gamma   90.00
#
_symmetry.space_group_name_H-M   'P 1'
#
loop_
_entity.id
_entity.type
_entity.pdbx_description
1 polymer ?
#
loop_
_entity_poly.entity_id
_entity_poly.type
_entity_poly.pdbx_seq_one_letter_code
_entity_poly.pdbx_strand_id
1 'polypeptide(L)' 'MDKKLTLSLDQAVIEKAKVYARSNNISLSKLIESYLASLTKRTKRKPEITPLVESLSGVIDLPK' A
#
# COMPACT_ATOMS: atom_id res chain seq x y z
N MET A 1 19.75 0.00 11.04
CA MET A 1 20.71 1.01 10.56
C MET A 1 20.17 1.56 9.26
N ASP A 2 19.93 2.86 9.20
CA ASP A 2 19.26 3.46 8.05
C ASP A 2 20.27 3.71 6.94
N LYS A 3 19.89 3.34 5.71
CA LYS A 3 20.70 3.54 4.50
C LYS A 3 19.92 4.37 3.50
N LYS A 4 20.62 5.28 2.83
CA LYS A 4 20.04 6.09 1.76
C LYS A 4 19.98 5.25 0.48
N LEU A 5 18.80 5.20 -0.14
CA LEU A 5 18.58 4.61 -1.46
C LEU A 5 18.37 5.76 -2.47
N THR A 6 19.24 5.86 -3.46
CA THR A 6 19.13 6.84 -4.54
C THR A 6 18.54 6.15 -5.76
N LEU A 7 17.44 6.68 -6.30
CA LEU A 7 16.72 6.11 -7.44
C LEU A 7 16.66 7.13 -8.57
N SER A 8 16.90 6.67 -9.80
CA SER A 8 16.62 7.45 -11.02
C SER A 8 15.21 7.14 -11.49
N LEU A 9 14.36 8.16 -11.53
CA LEU A 9 12.94 8.06 -11.89
C LEU A 9 12.59 9.21 -12.82
N ASP A 10 11.50 9.03 -13.57
CA ASP A 10 10.93 10.11 -14.37
C ASP A 10 10.49 11.30 -13.49
N GLN A 11 10.80 12.52 -13.93
CA GLN A 11 10.53 13.74 -13.18
C GLN A 11 9.02 13.95 -12.93
N ALA A 12 8.17 13.64 -13.90
CA ALA A 12 6.72 13.79 -13.76
C ALA A 12 6.16 12.79 -12.73
N VAL A 13 6.75 11.61 -12.62
CA VAL A 13 6.41 10.63 -11.57
C VAL A 13 6.79 11.16 -10.19
N ILE A 14 7.98 11.74 -10.04
CA ILE A 14 8.45 12.33 -8.77
C ILE A 14 7.47 13.43 -8.31
N GLU A 15 7.04 14.31 -9.21
CA GLU A 15 6.12 15.39 -8.84
C GLU A 15 4.74 14.89 -8.42
N LYS A 16 4.17 13.92 -9.14
CA LYS A 16 2.90 13.28 -8.74
C LYS A 16 3.02 12.61 -7.37
N ALA A 17 4.14 11.92 -7.11
CA ALA A 17 4.38 11.26 -5.84
C ALA A 17 4.53 12.27 -4.68
N LYS A 18 5.17 13.43 -4.90
CA LYS A 18 5.26 14.51 -3.91
C LYS A 18 3.89 15.09 -3.57
N VAL A 19 3.03 15.32 -4.57
CA VAL A 19 1.66 15.81 -4.35
C VAL A 19 0.88 14.83 -3.48
N TYR A 20 0.91 13.54 -3.82
CA TYR A 20 0.26 12.50 -3.02
C TYR A 20 0.83 12.41 -1.60
N ALA A 21 2.15 12.48 -1.43
CA ALA A 21 2.77 12.41 -0.12
C ALA A 21 2.32 13.59 0.76
N ARG A 22 2.27 14.81 0.20
CA ARG A 22 1.76 16.02 0.89
C ARG A 22 0.28 15.89 1.26
N SER A 23 -0.58 15.43 0.35
CA SER A 23 -2.01 15.29 0.64
C SER A 23 -2.27 14.27 1.77
N ASN A 24 -1.38 13.29 1.94
CA ASN A 24 -1.45 12.29 2.99
C ASN A 24 -0.60 12.66 4.23
N ASN A 25 -0.06 13.87 4.32
CA ASN A 25 0.79 14.34 5.43
C ASN A 25 1.99 13.43 5.74
N ILE A 26 2.60 12.84 4.71
CA ILE A 26 3.79 11.98 4.83
C ILE A 26 4.92 12.45 3.92
N SER A 27 6.15 12.03 4.23
CA SER A 27 7.30 12.28 3.36
C SER A 27 7.36 11.28 2.20
N LEU A 28 7.99 11.69 1.09
CA LEU A 28 8.21 10.80 -0.05
C LEU A 28 9.04 9.57 0.33
N SER A 29 10.05 9.76 1.18
CA SER A 29 10.87 8.66 1.73
C SER A 29 10.00 7.67 2.51
N LYS A 30 9.08 8.17 3.34
CA LYS A 30 8.18 7.32 4.14
C LYS A 30 7.19 6.55 3.25
N LEU A 31 6.70 7.19 2.20
CA LEU A 31 5.84 6.56 1.21
C LEU A 31 6.53 5.37 0.53
N ILE A 32 7.75 5.58 0.03
CA ILE A 32 8.51 4.52 -0.65
C ILE A 32 8.91 3.41 0.31
N GLU A 33 9.37 3.76 1.52
CA GLU A 33 9.68 2.78 2.57
C GLU A 33 8.46 1.90 2.88
N SER A 34 7.29 2.51 3.09
CA SER A 34 6.06 1.76 3.38
C SER A 34 5.63 0.85 2.22
N TYR A 35 5.81 1.30 0.98
CA TYR A 35 5.49 0.50 -0.19
C TYR A 35 6.41 -0.72 -0.30
N LEU A 36 7.72 -0.52 -0.19
CA LEU A 36 8.71 -1.61 -0.21
C LEU A 36 8.49 -2.59 0.95
N ALA A 37 8.15 -2.09 2.14
CA ALA A 37 7.78 -2.92 3.28
C ALA A 37 6.53 -3.76 2.99
N SER A 38 5.51 -3.17 2.34
CA SER A 38 4.30 -3.89 1.93
C SER A 38 4.61 -5.03 0.96
N LEU A 39 5.48 -4.80 -0.03
CA LEU A 39 5.85 -5.81 -1.02
C LEU A 39 6.69 -6.96 -0.44
N THR A 40 7.55 -6.66 0.54
CA THR A 40 8.47 -7.64 1.13
C THR A 40 7.88 -8.35 2.35
N LYS A 41 6.71 -7.92 2.83
CA LYS A 41 5.97 -8.58 3.90
C LYS A 41 5.48 -9.94 3.39
N ARG A 42 6.31 -10.97 3.58
CA ARG A 42 5.96 -12.37 3.28
C ARG A 42 4.59 -12.68 3.88
N THR A 43 3.64 -13.01 3.01
CA THR A 43 2.28 -13.42 3.34
C THR A 43 2.30 -14.79 4.01
N LYS A 44 2.65 -14.85 5.30
CA LYS A 44 2.48 -16.07 6.11
C LYS A 44 1.07 -16.20 6.71
N ARG A 45 0.16 -15.28 6.39
CA ARG A 45 -1.24 -15.40 6.81
C ARG A 45 -2.07 -15.70 5.58
N LYS A 46 -2.77 -16.84 5.63
CA LYS A 46 -4.00 -17.02 4.84
C LYS A 46 -4.83 -15.75 5.02
N PRO A 47 -5.51 -15.23 4.00
CA PRO A 47 -6.43 -14.12 4.19
C PRO A 47 -7.45 -14.56 5.25
N GLU A 48 -7.32 -14.06 6.47
CA GLU A 48 -8.36 -14.16 7.48
C GLU A 48 -9.46 -13.24 6.98
N ILE A 49 -10.59 -13.85 6.59
CA ILE A 49 -11.79 -13.11 6.24
C ILE A 49 -12.14 -12.27 7.47
N THR A 50 -12.21 -10.95 7.31
CA THR A 50 -12.60 -10.09 8.43
C THR A 50 -14.08 -10.30 8.74
N PRO A 51 -14.52 -10.15 10.00
CA PRO A 51 -15.92 -10.37 10.37
C PRO A 51 -16.92 -9.55 9.54
N LEU A 52 -16.50 -8.38 9.05
CA LEU A 52 -17.30 -7.55 8.15
C LEU A 52 -17.41 -8.14 6.74
N VAL A 53 -16.33 -8.70 6.19
CA VAL A 53 -16.38 -9.35 4.87
C VAL A 53 -17.18 -10.64 4.94
N GLU A 54 -17.08 -11.39 6.05
CA GLU A 54 -17.93 -12.55 6.32
C GLU A 54 -19.41 -12.15 6.38
N SER A 55 -19.76 -11.11 7.15
CA SER A 55 -21.15 -10.66 7.27
C SER A 55 -21.73 -10.15 5.95
N LEU A 56 -20.92 -9.50 5.11
CA LEU A 56 -21.35 -9.04 3.78
C LEU A 56 -21.46 -10.19 2.77
N SER A 57 -20.60 -11.20 2.87
CA SER A 57 -20.63 -12.37 1.95
C SER A 57 -21.88 -13.23 2.10
N GLY A 58 -22.49 -13.27 3.30
CA GLY A 58 -23.75 -13.98 3.55
C GLY A 58 -25.01 -13.20 3.18
N VAL A 59 -24.88 -11.94 2.74
CA VAL A 59 -26.03 -11.04 2.43
C VAL A 59 -26.31 -10.97 0.93
N ILE A 60 -25.38 -11.41 0.07
CA ILE A 60 -25.56 -11.41 -1.38
C ILE A 60 -25.84 -12.84 -1.86
N ASP A 61 -27.05 -13.05 -2.37
CA ASP A 61 -27.36 -14.18 -3.24
C ASP A 61 -26.70 -13.92 -4.60
N LEU A 62 -25.61 -14.64 -4.88
CA LEU A 62 -25.01 -14.64 -6.20
C LEU A 62 -25.94 -15.42 -7.15
N PRO A 63 -26.37 -14.83 -8.29
CA PRO A 63 -27.07 -15.60 -9.30
C PRO A 63 -26.15 -16.73 -9.81
N LYS A 64 -26.75 -17.90 -10.07
CA LYS A 64 -26.06 -19.08 -10.59
C LYS A 64 -25.36 -18.81 -11.91
#